data_AF-A0A8S0SVD9-F1
#
_entry.id   AF-A0A8S0SVD9-F1
#
_cell.length_a   1.000
_cell.length_b   1.000
_cell.length_c   1.000
_cell.angle_alpha   90.00
_cell.angle_beta   90.00
_cell.angle_gamma   90.00
#
_symmetry.space_group_name_H-M   'P 1'
#
loop_
_entity.id
_entity.type
_entity.pdbx_description
1 polymer ?
#
loop_
_entity_poly.entity_id
_entity_poly.type
_entity_poly.pdbx_seq_one_letter_code
_entity_poly.pdbx_strand_id
1 'polypeptide(L)'
;MAERICRALRDGALEGEHAPALTIKDSNESPLGSLLFNHVLSQLSSFIVAQKSQSQGIVLVALSRGPLYYEELFKSKGNNIASSNKWIKVLDCCTDPLGWRSKLMESGRIANLTPGTSTRANLYKNLKDLNKLLLAIVELGKELVEDGKGRFAVAIDSVSEMLRHASIFSVAGLLSNLRSHSQVSCLFWLLHSDIHETKAIAALEYISSIQASSEPITRPINGQRANSEKLPFLEQNLRGGKIHIRFKRRNGRVRLMSEEFCIEQSGIKFTPISSEAEMIAQSLVPKVQFNLELSEKERNDRAKVVLPFEHQGMDAL
;
A
#
# COMPACT_ATOMS: atom_id res chain seq x y z
N MET A 1 5.51 -10.97 -7.82
CA MET A 1 4.79 -9.73 -8.17
C MET A 1 4.71 -8.79 -6.97
N ALA A 2 4.55 -9.31 -5.74
CA ALA A 2 4.84 -8.56 -4.52
C ALA A 2 6.21 -7.85 -4.57
N GLU A 3 7.23 -8.50 -5.15
CA GLU A 3 8.53 -7.86 -5.42
C GLU A 3 8.45 -6.60 -6.30
N ARG A 4 7.50 -6.53 -7.24
CA ARG A 4 7.34 -5.32 -8.08
C ARG A 4 6.83 -4.13 -7.28
N ILE A 5 5.98 -4.36 -6.27
CA ILE A 5 5.56 -3.32 -5.34
C ILE A 5 6.79 -2.79 -4.60
N CYS A 6 7.55 -3.70 -3.96
CA CYS A 6 8.72 -3.32 -3.18
C CYS A 6 9.80 -2.65 -4.05
N ARG A 7 9.99 -3.08 -5.30
CA ARG A 7 10.88 -2.41 -6.27
C ARG A 7 10.38 -1.01 -6.62
N ALA A 8 9.09 -0.83 -6.89
CA ALA A 8 8.53 0.49 -7.19
C ALA A 8 8.68 1.46 -5.99
N LEU A 9 8.51 0.98 -4.76
CA LEU A 9 8.73 1.80 -3.55
C LEU A 9 10.21 2.08 -3.29
N ARG A 10 11.10 1.13 -3.59
CA ARG A 10 12.56 1.29 -3.52
C ARG A 10 13.06 2.33 -4.53
N ASP A 11 12.58 2.24 -5.76
CA ASP A 11 12.97 3.11 -6.86
C ASP A 11 12.41 4.54 -6.70
N GLY A 12 11.41 4.74 -5.83
CA GLY A 12 10.97 6.06 -5.39
C GLY A 12 10.36 6.96 -6.47
N ALA A 13 10.22 8.24 -6.15
CA ALA A 13 9.79 9.28 -7.08
C ALA A 13 10.91 9.59 -8.09
N LEU A 14 10.61 9.98 -9.33
CA LEU A 14 11.63 10.66 -10.14
C LEU A 14 11.54 12.17 -9.89
N GLU A 15 12.57 12.91 -10.31
CA GLU A 15 12.62 14.36 -10.11
C GLU A 15 11.43 15.07 -10.81
N GLY A 16 10.78 15.99 -10.08
CA GLY A 16 9.59 16.70 -10.57
C GLY A 16 8.28 15.92 -10.54
N GLU A 17 8.26 14.71 -9.96
CA GLU A 17 7.10 13.84 -9.96
C GLU A 17 6.54 13.56 -8.56
N HIS A 18 5.27 13.17 -8.52
CA HIS A 18 4.65 12.65 -7.32
C HIS A 18 5.23 11.29 -6.93
N ALA A 19 5.52 11.13 -5.65
CA ALA A 19 6.00 9.88 -5.08
C ALA A 19 5.06 8.70 -5.38
N PRO A 20 5.58 7.48 -5.64
CA PRO A 20 4.78 6.27 -5.67
C PRO A 20 4.06 6.11 -4.33
N ALA A 21 2.74 5.96 -4.43
CA ALA A 21 1.82 5.79 -3.32
C ALA A 21 1.17 4.41 -3.40
N LEU A 22 1.32 3.58 -2.36
CA LEU A 22 0.70 2.26 -2.24
C LEU A 22 -0.43 2.28 -1.21
N THR A 23 -1.63 1.88 -1.62
CA THR A 23 -2.71 1.52 -0.69
C THR A 23 -2.78 0.01 -0.56
N ILE A 24 -2.62 -0.50 0.66
CA ILE A 24 -2.91 -1.88 1.02
C ILE A 24 -4.33 -1.90 1.58
N LYS A 25 -5.23 -2.64 0.94
CA LYS A 25 -6.60 -2.82 1.37
C LYS A 25 -6.77 -4.20 1.98
N ASP A 26 -7.42 -4.23 3.12
CA ASP A 26 -7.96 -5.43 3.72
C ASP A 26 -9.45 -5.25 4.03
N SER A 27 -10.07 -6.33 4.46
CA SER A 27 -11.45 -6.41 4.92
C SER A 27 -11.53 -7.43 6.04
N ASN A 28 -12.63 -7.44 6.79
CA ASN A 28 -12.86 -8.47 7.81
C ASN A 28 -12.87 -9.90 7.23
N GLU A 29 -13.22 -10.07 5.95
CA GLU A 29 -13.18 -11.38 5.28
C GLU A 29 -11.75 -11.85 4.97
N SER A 30 -10.81 -10.93 4.82
CA SER A 30 -9.38 -11.21 4.61
C SER A 30 -8.52 -10.23 5.41
N PRO A 31 -8.37 -10.45 6.74
CA PRO A 31 -7.69 -9.52 7.66
C PRO A 31 -6.16 -9.64 7.58
N LEU A 32 -5.62 -9.80 6.38
CA LEU A 32 -4.20 -10.07 6.12
C LEU A 32 -3.43 -8.79 5.76
N GLY A 33 -4.10 -7.63 5.70
CA GLY A 33 -3.50 -6.35 5.32
C GLY A 33 -2.37 -5.90 6.24
N SER A 34 -2.53 -6.06 7.56
CA SER A 34 -1.47 -5.75 8.53
C SER A 34 -0.20 -6.58 8.31
N LEU A 35 -0.34 -7.86 7.95
CA LEU A 35 0.78 -8.74 7.63
C LEU A 35 1.46 -8.33 6.32
N LEU A 36 0.67 -8.00 5.29
CA LEU A 36 1.20 -7.46 4.03
C LEU A 36 1.92 -6.13 4.24
N PHE A 37 1.38 -5.25 5.07
CA PHE A 37 2.02 -3.99 5.46
C PHE A 37 3.37 -4.25 6.13
N ASN A 38 3.41 -5.15 7.12
CA ASN A 38 4.65 -5.52 7.80
C ASN A 38 5.68 -6.13 6.85
N HIS A 39 5.24 -6.93 5.88
CA HIS A 39 6.11 -7.49 4.85
C HIS A 39 6.71 -6.40 3.98
N VAL A 40 5.90 -5.47 3.47
CA VAL A 40 6.36 -4.32 2.65
C VAL A 40 7.31 -3.44 3.46
N LEU A 41 6.96 -3.12 4.70
CA LEU A 41 7.79 -2.34 5.62
C LEU A 41 9.16 -3.02 5.84
N SER A 42 9.17 -4.31 6.14
CA SER A 42 10.41 -5.07 6.37
C SER A 42 11.31 -5.13 5.12
N GLN A 43 10.70 -5.32 3.94
CA GLN A 43 11.44 -5.34 2.67
C GLN A 43 11.98 -3.95 2.30
N LEU A 44 11.22 -2.89 2.52
CA LEU A 44 11.70 -1.54 2.28
C LEU A 44 12.85 -1.18 3.22
N SER A 45 12.72 -1.54 4.50
CA SER A 45 13.79 -1.37 5.49
C SER A 45 15.07 -2.10 5.09
N SER A 46 14.98 -3.33 4.57
CA SER A 46 16.17 -4.07 4.13
C SER A 46 16.86 -3.39 2.93
N PHE A 47 16.09 -2.81 2.00
CA PHE A 47 16.67 -2.05 0.89
C PHE A 47 17.34 -0.75 1.32
N ILE A 48 16.79 -0.06 2.32
CA ILE A 48 17.36 1.18 2.87
C ILE A 48 18.66 0.86 3.62
N VAL A 49 18.65 -0.15 4.49
CA VAL A 49 19.85 -0.59 5.20
C VAL A 49 20.94 -1.04 4.23
N ALA A 50 20.56 -1.71 3.13
CA ALA A 50 21.48 -2.11 2.07
C ALA A 50 21.89 -0.96 1.12
N GLN A 51 21.41 0.27 1.33
CA GLN A 51 21.67 1.44 0.47
C GLN A 51 21.31 1.22 -1.01
N LYS A 52 20.27 0.41 -1.26
CA LYS A 52 19.71 0.13 -2.60
C LYS A 52 18.45 0.93 -2.90
N SER A 53 17.93 1.65 -1.92
CA SER A 53 16.73 2.47 -2.02
C SER A 53 17.09 3.92 -2.30
N GLN A 54 16.23 4.64 -3.01
CA GLN A 54 16.35 6.10 -3.09
C GLN A 54 16.10 6.79 -1.74
N SER A 55 15.34 6.13 -0.87
CA SER A 55 15.08 6.62 0.48
C SER A 55 16.27 6.32 1.40
N GLN A 56 16.73 7.31 2.15
CA GLN A 56 17.77 7.16 3.19
C GLN A 56 17.19 6.68 4.52
N GLY A 57 15.89 6.91 4.74
CA GLY A 57 15.19 6.47 5.93
C GLY A 57 13.68 6.34 5.76
N ILE A 58 13.02 5.87 6.81
CA ILE A 58 11.57 5.68 6.92
C ILE A 58 11.04 6.48 8.10
N VAL A 59 10.00 7.29 7.87
CA VAL A 59 9.14 7.83 8.91
C VAL A 59 7.91 6.93 9.02
N LEU A 60 7.77 6.23 10.13
CA LEU A 60 6.64 5.35 10.43
C LEU A 60 5.64 6.09 11.32
N VAL A 61 4.42 6.28 10.83
CA VAL A 61 3.29 6.83 11.59
C VAL A 61 2.48 5.67 12.17
N ALA A 62 2.58 5.51 13.49
CA ALA A 62 1.99 4.42 14.24
C ALA A 62 0.66 4.88 14.87
N LEU A 63 -0.48 4.49 14.30
CA LEU A 63 -1.82 4.85 14.77
C LEU A 63 -2.56 3.65 15.39
N SER A 64 -2.38 2.45 14.85
CA SER A 64 -3.08 1.23 15.28
C SER A 64 -2.29 0.39 16.29
N ARG A 65 -0.96 0.44 16.24
CA ARG A 65 -0.06 -0.31 17.12
C ARG A 65 0.92 0.62 17.81
N GLY A 66 1.27 0.30 19.06
CA GLY A 66 2.27 1.07 19.79
C GLY A 66 3.70 0.87 19.22
N PRO A 67 4.65 1.76 19.53
CA PRO A 67 6.02 1.68 19.02
C PRO A 67 6.76 0.37 19.31
N LEU A 68 6.52 -0.23 20.49
CA LEU A 68 7.14 -1.50 20.92
C LEU A 68 6.89 -2.65 19.94
N TYR A 69 5.71 -2.67 19.33
CA TYR A 69 5.35 -3.69 18.33
C TYR A 69 6.31 -3.65 17.13
N TYR A 70 6.56 -2.44 16.61
CA TYR A 70 7.50 -2.27 15.50
C TYR A 70 8.93 -2.55 15.95
N GLU A 71 9.25 -2.32 17.23
CA GLU A 71 10.54 -2.67 17.76
C GLU A 71 10.81 -4.18 17.69
N GLU A 72 9.85 -4.97 18.14
CA GLU A 72 9.89 -6.42 18.08
C GLU A 72 9.87 -6.94 16.63
N LEU A 73 9.08 -6.30 15.75
CA LEU A 73 9.02 -6.66 14.34
C LEU A 73 10.40 -6.59 13.68
N PHE A 74 11.14 -5.48 13.84
CA PHE A 74 12.46 -5.36 13.23
C PHE A 74 13.51 -6.24 13.91
N LYS A 75 13.44 -6.43 15.24
CA LYS A 75 14.30 -7.38 15.97
C LYS A 75 14.13 -8.81 15.43
N SER A 76 12.89 -9.25 15.22
CA SER A 76 12.57 -10.59 14.71
C SER A 76 13.10 -10.85 13.29
N LYS A 77 13.35 -9.78 12.53
CA LYS A 77 13.90 -9.83 11.16
C LYS A 77 15.40 -9.56 11.08
N GLY A 78 16.09 -9.55 12.22
CA GLY A 78 17.55 -9.37 12.29
C GLY A 78 18.03 -7.92 12.21
N ASN A 79 17.13 -6.95 12.23
CA ASN A 79 17.46 -5.52 12.20
C ASN A 79 17.48 -4.95 13.62
N ASN A 80 18.68 -4.72 14.17
CA ASN A 80 18.84 -4.15 15.51
C ASN A 80 18.58 -2.64 15.55
N ILE A 81 17.45 -2.25 16.15
CA ILE A 81 17.01 -0.86 16.34
C ILE A 81 17.96 0.00 17.19
N ALA A 82 18.78 -0.63 18.03
CA ALA A 82 19.79 0.08 18.81
C ALA A 82 20.72 0.94 17.91
N SER A 83 20.99 0.48 16.67
CA SER A 83 21.75 1.18 15.62
C SER A 83 20.89 1.96 14.61
N SER A 84 19.55 1.88 14.68
CA SER A 84 18.65 2.30 13.60
C SER A 84 18.25 3.77 13.59
N ASN A 85 18.72 4.58 14.55
CA ASN A 85 18.39 6.01 14.62
C ASN A 85 18.76 6.80 13.36
N LYS A 86 19.65 6.23 12.53
CA LYS A 86 20.03 6.81 11.25
C LYS A 86 19.00 6.61 10.13
N TRP A 87 18.18 5.56 10.19
CA TRP A 87 17.33 5.18 9.05
C TRP A 87 15.85 5.02 9.38
N ILE A 88 15.43 4.98 10.65
CA ILE A 88 14.01 4.92 11.01
C ILE A 88 13.65 5.87 12.15
N LYS A 89 12.53 6.58 12.00
CA LYS A 89 11.87 7.37 13.04
C LYS A 89 10.41 6.92 13.16
N VAL A 90 9.96 6.67 14.39
CA VAL A 90 8.57 6.30 14.67
C VAL A 90 7.85 7.49 15.30
N LEU A 91 6.74 7.89 14.70
CA LEU A 91 5.80 8.86 15.24
C LEU A 91 4.65 8.09 15.88
N ASP A 92 4.60 8.11 17.21
CA ASP A 92 3.57 7.45 18.00
C ASP A 92 2.32 8.33 18.06
N CYS A 93 1.30 7.94 17.31
CA CYS A 93 -0.03 8.51 17.32
C CYS A 93 -1.07 7.58 18.00
N CYS A 94 -0.64 6.42 18.50
CA CYS A 94 -1.51 5.37 19.04
C CYS A 94 -1.73 5.54 20.54
N THR A 95 -0.68 5.93 21.29
CA THR A 95 -0.73 5.96 22.76
C THR A 95 -1.62 7.07 23.32
N ASP A 96 -1.67 8.25 22.69
CA ASP A 96 -2.50 9.39 23.15
C ASP A 96 -2.96 10.27 21.95
N PRO A 97 -3.80 9.73 21.03
CA PRO A 97 -4.15 10.36 19.74
C PRO A 97 -4.78 11.76 19.87
N LEU A 98 -5.44 12.02 21.01
CA LEU A 98 -6.15 13.26 21.31
C LEU A 98 -5.50 14.10 22.43
N GLY A 99 -4.38 13.63 22.97
CA GLY A 99 -3.64 14.35 24.02
C GLY A 99 -4.37 14.39 25.36
N TRP A 100 -5.36 13.53 25.58
CA TRP A 100 -6.19 13.56 26.79
C TRP A 100 -5.40 13.16 28.02
N ARG A 101 -4.49 12.19 27.88
CA ARG A 101 -3.63 11.76 28.99
C ARG A 101 -2.74 12.92 29.44
N SER A 102 -2.17 13.64 28.49
CA SER A 102 -1.35 14.83 28.77
C SER A 102 -2.15 15.96 29.44
N LYS A 103 -3.35 16.25 28.94
CA LYS A 103 -4.25 17.26 29.55
C LYS A 103 -4.68 16.88 30.97
N LEU A 104 -4.91 15.59 31.22
CA LEU A 104 -5.27 15.10 32.54
C LEU A 104 -4.09 15.17 33.52
N MET A 105 -2.87 14.90 33.04
CA MET A 105 -1.64 15.11 33.81
C MET A 105 -1.42 16.59 34.12
N GLU A 106 -1.60 17.50 33.15
CA GLU A 106 -1.54 18.95 33.35
C GLU A 106 -2.60 19.45 34.34
N SER A 107 -3.78 18.81 34.37
CA SER A 107 -4.85 19.12 35.32
C SER A 107 -4.65 18.51 36.73
N GLY A 108 -3.56 17.78 36.96
CA GLY A 108 -3.24 17.16 38.26
C GLY A 108 -4.12 15.98 38.68
N ARG A 109 -4.96 15.45 37.77
CA ARG A 109 -5.92 14.36 38.07
C ARG A 109 -5.33 12.96 38.01
N ILE A 110 -4.13 12.81 37.42
CA ILE A 110 -3.44 11.53 37.26
C ILE A 110 -2.00 11.73 37.70
N ALA A 111 -1.52 10.90 38.65
CA ALA A 111 -0.12 10.89 39.05
C ALA A 111 0.77 10.47 37.87
N ASN A 112 2.00 10.99 37.80
CA ASN A 112 2.99 10.64 36.79
C ASN A 112 3.22 9.12 36.77
N LEU A 113 2.47 8.39 35.95
CA LEU A 113 2.95 7.10 35.47
C LEU A 113 4.15 7.45 34.60
N THR A 114 5.33 7.27 35.18
CA THR A 114 6.58 7.17 34.43
C THR A 114 6.28 6.42 33.14
N PRO A 115 6.60 6.99 31.97
CA PRO A 115 6.42 6.26 30.72
C PRO A 115 7.30 5.02 30.84
N GLY A 116 6.67 3.86 30.95
CA GLY A 116 7.35 2.57 30.96
C GLY A 116 8.32 2.57 29.80
N THR A 117 9.60 2.55 30.15
CA THR A 117 10.74 2.69 29.27
C THR A 117 10.79 1.57 28.24
N SER A 118 10.60 1.94 26.97
CA SER A 118 11.44 1.56 25.83
C SER A 118 10.95 2.41 24.63
N THR A 119 11.51 3.58 24.36
CA THR A 119 12.70 3.83 23.52
C THR A 119 12.26 4.64 22.28
N ARG A 120 12.79 5.85 22.11
CA ARG A 120 12.96 6.59 20.83
C ARG A 120 11.75 7.00 19.96
N ALA A 121 10.50 6.69 20.29
CA ALA A 121 9.34 7.15 19.50
C ALA A 121 8.91 8.58 19.87
N ASN A 122 8.62 9.41 18.85
CA ASN A 122 8.12 10.77 19.04
C ASN A 122 6.60 10.73 19.25
N LEU A 123 6.12 11.18 20.41
CA LEU A 123 4.70 11.16 20.72
C LEU A 123 3.97 12.32 20.04
N TYR A 124 2.94 12.02 19.25
CA TYR A 124 2.08 13.00 18.61
C TYR A 124 0.65 12.93 19.16
N LYS A 125 0.12 14.09 19.56
CA LYS A 125 -1.03 14.18 20.46
C LYS A 125 -2.29 14.80 19.86
N ASN A 126 -2.26 15.20 18.58
CA ASN A 126 -3.38 15.95 17.98
C ASN A 126 -3.70 15.47 16.57
N LEU A 127 -4.36 14.32 16.46
CA LEU A 127 -4.79 13.77 15.18
C LEU A 127 -5.90 14.56 14.47
N LYS A 128 -6.54 15.53 15.13
CA LYS A 128 -7.53 16.40 14.46
C LYS A 128 -6.88 17.39 13.52
N ASP A 129 -5.68 17.86 13.85
CA ASP A 129 -4.93 18.82 13.05
C ASP A 129 -3.91 18.08 12.18
N LEU A 130 -4.37 17.67 10.99
CA LEU A 130 -3.52 16.93 10.04
C LEU A 130 -2.44 17.82 9.39
N ASN A 131 -2.56 19.15 9.45
CA ASN A 131 -1.50 20.04 8.96
C ASN A 131 -0.29 20.01 9.90
N LYS A 132 -0.53 19.99 11.22
CA LYS A 132 0.54 19.79 12.20
C LYS A 132 1.15 18.39 12.10
N LEU A 133 0.34 17.38 11.79
CA LEU A 133 0.84 16.03 11.57
C LEU A 133 1.76 15.97 10.33
N LEU A 134 1.37 16.64 9.24
CA LEU A 134 2.21 16.78 8.05
C LEU A 134 3.57 17.40 8.40
N LEU A 135 3.57 18.50 9.14
CA LEU A 135 4.80 19.17 9.57
C LEU A 135 5.67 18.26 10.43
N ALA A 136 5.10 17.57 11.41
CA ALA A 136 5.83 16.63 12.26
C ALA A 136 6.45 15.47 11.45
N ILE A 137 5.73 14.92 10.47
CA ILE A 137 6.27 13.87 9.58
C ILE A 137 7.45 14.41 8.76
N VAL A 138 7.33 15.61 8.21
CA VAL A 138 8.37 16.23 7.40
C VAL A 138 9.60 16.61 8.23
N GLU A 139 9.42 17.12 9.44
CA GLU A 139 10.51 17.43 10.38
C GLU A 139 11.30 16.17 10.73
N LEU A 140 10.62 15.08 11.09
CA LEU A 140 11.27 13.79 11.33
C LEU A 140 11.95 13.22 10.09
N GLY A 141 11.37 13.43 8.91
CA GLY A 141 11.98 13.03 7.64
C GLY A 141 13.25 13.82 7.33
N LYS A 142 13.28 15.12 7.65
CA LYS A 142 14.48 15.96 7.51
C LYS A 142 15.60 15.52 8.46
N GLU A 143 15.28 15.13 9.69
CA GLU A 143 16.28 14.56 10.61
C GLU A 143 16.93 13.28 10.08
N LEU A 144 16.22 12.50 9.26
CA LEU A 144 16.75 11.29 8.62
C LEU A 144 17.62 11.58 7.39
N VAL A 145 17.51 12.77 6.81
CA VAL A 145 18.22 13.19 5.61
C VAL A 145 19.28 14.20 6.01
N GLU A 146 20.45 13.71 6.42
CA GLU A 146 21.53 14.50 7.04
C GLU A 146 22.05 15.66 6.15
N ASP A 147 21.86 15.60 4.81
CA ASP A 147 22.39 16.58 3.85
C ASP A 147 21.33 17.38 3.05
N GLY A 148 20.04 17.29 3.40
CA GLY A 148 18.94 17.97 2.71
C GLY A 148 18.65 17.54 1.26
N LYS A 149 19.60 16.86 0.60
CA LYS A 149 19.50 16.33 -0.78
C LYS A 149 18.93 14.92 -0.87
N GLY A 150 18.89 14.18 0.24
CA GLY A 150 18.31 12.85 0.27
C GLY A 150 16.78 12.88 0.35
N ARG A 151 16.20 11.69 0.28
CA ARG A 151 14.75 11.49 0.39
C ARG A 151 14.44 10.48 1.47
N PHE A 152 13.22 10.51 1.99
CA PHE A 152 12.74 9.54 2.97
C PHE A 152 11.43 8.90 2.50
N ALA A 153 11.14 7.69 3.00
CA ALA A 153 9.88 7.02 2.80
C ALA A 153 8.93 7.32 3.97
N VAL A 154 7.64 7.32 3.70
CA VAL A 154 6.60 7.46 4.74
C VAL A 154 5.74 6.20 4.74
N ALA A 155 5.59 5.61 5.92
CA ALA A 155 4.75 4.45 6.16
C ALA A 155 3.65 4.83 7.17
N ILE A 156 2.38 4.67 6.82
CA ILE A 156 1.25 4.94 7.71
C ILE A 156 0.57 3.61 8.02
N ASP A 157 0.57 3.20 9.28
CA ASP A 157 0.13 1.85 9.62
C ASP A 157 -1.35 1.59 9.40
N SER A 158 -2.22 2.60 9.59
CA SER A 158 -3.66 2.50 9.38
C SER A 158 -4.27 3.88 9.19
N VAL A 159 -4.66 4.19 7.95
CA VAL A 159 -5.40 5.43 7.64
C VAL A 159 -6.82 5.39 8.19
N SER A 160 -7.36 4.19 8.46
CA SER A 160 -8.66 4.03 9.10
C SER A 160 -8.74 4.70 10.48
N GLU A 161 -7.65 4.67 11.25
CA GLU A 161 -7.56 5.40 12.54
C GLU A 161 -7.62 6.93 12.35
N MET A 162 -7.03 7.45 11.27
CA MET A 162 -7.07 8.90 10.99
C MET A 162 -8.48 9.35 10.62
N LEU A 163 -9.19 8.53 9.82
CA LEU A 163 -10.56 8.79 9.38
C LEU A 163 -11.57 8.78 10.54
N ARG A 164 -11.24 8.16 11.70
CA ARG A 164 -12.06 8.27 12.91
C ARG A 164 -12.02 9.66 13.54
N HIS A 165 -10.96 10.44 13.31
CA HIS A 165 -10.71 11.70 14.01
C HIS A 165 -10.68 12.93 13.09
N ALA A 166 -10.54 12.73 11.78
CA ALA A 166 -10.47 13.78 10.77
C ALA A 166 -11.34 13.46 9.55
N SER A 167 -11.69 14.50 8.79
CA SER A 167 -12.49 14.34 7.57
C SER A 167 -11.69 13.67 6.45
N ILE A 168 -12.38 13.00 5.53
CA ILE A 168 -11.78 12.40 4.33
C ILE A 168 -11.00 13.43 3.50
N PHE A 169 -11.50 14.68 3.41
CA PHE A 169 -10.84 15.75 2.68
C PHE A 169 -9.48 16.09 3.29
N SER A 170 -9.41 16.21 4.62
CA SER A 170 -8.16 16.50 5.31
C SER A 170 -7.15 15.34 5.20
N VAL A 171 -7.62 14.09 5.28
CA VAL A 171 -6.77 12.90 5.11
C VAL A 171 -6.25 12.80 3.68
N ALA A 172 -7.13 13.00 2.69
CA ALA A 172 -6.75 13.06 1.27
C ALA A 172 -5.73 14.19 1.00
N GLY A 173 -5.96 15.37 1.59
CA GLY A 173 -5.05 16.51 1.53
C GLY A 173 -3.68 16.17 2.11
N LEU A 174 -3.62 15.55 3.28
CA LEU A 174 -2.37 15.09 3.90
C LEU A 174 -1.60 14.14 2.96
N LEU A 175 -2.25 13.10 2.45
CA LEU A 175 -1.60 12.11 1.58
C LEU A 175 -1.12 12.73 0.27
N SER A 176 -1.92 13.62 -0.32
CA SER A 176 -1.54 14.36 -1.53
C SER A 176 -0.36 15.30 -1.28
N ASN A 177 -0.34 15.99 -0.14
CA ASN A 177 0.75 16.88 0.24
C ASN A 177 2.05 16.11 0.51
N LEU A 178 1.97 14.96 1.20
CA LEU A 178 3.12 14.06 1.38
C LEU A 178 3.64 13.56 0.03
N ARG A 179 2.75 13.15 -0.86
CA ARG A 179 3.11 12.61 -2.18
C ARG A 179 3.76 13.64 -3.10
N SER A 180 3.40 14.91 -2.96
CA SER A 180 3.95 16.02 -3.74
C SER A 180 5.20 16.67 -3.12
N HIS A 181 5.57 16.25 -1.90
CA HIS A 181 6.73 16.80 -1.21
C HIS A 181 8.04 16.32 -1.85
N SER A 182 8.96 17.25 -2.13
CA SER A 182 10.20 16.98 -2.87
C SER A 182 11.15 15.97 -2.21
N GLN A 183 11.13 15.90 -0.88
CA GLN A 183 11.95 14.97 -0.09
C GLN A 183 11.27 13.62 0.18
N VAL A 184 9.99 13.43 -0.19
CA VAL A 184 9.32 12.14 -0.01
C VAL A 184 9.58 11.27 -1.24
N SER A 185 10.24 10.14 -1.02
CA SER A 185 10.55 9.18 -2.08
C SER A 185 9.38 8.26 -2.36
N CYS A 186 8.73 7.71 -1.33
CA CYS A 186 7.58 6.83 -1.48
C CYS A 186 6.68 6.90 -0.25
N LEU A 187 5.41 6.54 -0.45
CA LEU A 187 4.37 6.56 0.57
C LEU A 187 3.57 5.26 0.50
N PHE A 188 3.30 4.64 1.64
CA PHE A 188 2.37 3.50 1.66
C PHE A 188 1.56 3.44 2.95
N TRP A 189 0.35 2.92 2.84
CA TRP A 189 -0.58 2.86 3.97
C TRP A 189 -1.55 1.68 3.90
N LEU A 190 -2.07 1.30 5.06
CA LEU A 190 -3.16 0.34 5.20
C LEU A 190 -4.52 1.05 5.26
N LEU A 191 -5.53 0.44 4.65
CA LEU A 191 -6.92 0.89 4.66
C LEU A 191 -7.86 -0.31 4.82
N HIS A 192 -8.62 -0.32 5.91
CA HIS A 192 -9.72 -1.26 6.13
C HIS A 192 -10.92 -0.85 5.26
N SER A 193 -11.16 -1.60 4.19
CA SER A 193 -12.12 -1.22 3.14
C SER A 193 -13.59 -1.49 3.45
N ASP A 194 -13.87 -2.22 4.51
CA ASP A 194 -15.19 -2.54 5.03
C ASP A 194 -15.73 -1.51 6.02
N ILE A 195 -14.86 -0.72 6.64
CA ILE A 195 -15.25 0.29 7.64
C ILE A 195 -15.76 1.59 7.01
N HIS A 196 -15.24 1.94 5.83
CA HIS A 196 -15.43 3.28 5.25
C HIS A 196 -16.43 3.30 4.11
N GLU A 197 -17.05 4.46 3.90
CA GLU A 197 -17.90 4.68 2.73
C GLU A 197 -17.13 4.48 1.42
N THR A 198 -17.83 3.99 0.38
CA THR A 198 -17.26 3.76 -0.95
C THR A 198 -16.62 5.02 -1.54
N LYS A 199 -17.18 6.21 -1.26
CA LYS A 199 -16.62 7.50 -1.67
C LYS A 199 -15.25 7.77 -1.04
N ALA A 200 -15.10 7.46 0.24
CA ALA A 200 -13.83 7.63 0.96
C ALA A 200 -12.76 6.69 0.40
N ILE A 201 -13.13 5.43 0.16
CA ILE A 201 -12.24 4.43 -0.43
C ILE A 201 -11.81 4.86 -1.84
N ALA A 202 -12.75 5.28 -2.67
CA ALA A 202 -12.48 5.73 -4.04
C ALA A 202 -11.55 6.96 -4.07
N ALA A 203 -11.71 7.90 -3.15
CA ALA A 203 -10.84 9.07 -3.02
C ALA A 203 -9.40 8.67 -2.67
N LEU A 204 -9.21 7.76 -1.71
CA LEU A 204 -7.88 7.26 -1.34
C LEU A 204 -7.25 6.41 -2.44
N GLU A 205 -8.06 5.60 -3.14
CA GLU A 205 -7.62 4.86 -4.32
C GLU A 205 -7.20 5.79 -5.45
N TYR A 206 -7.89 6.91 -5.66
CA TYR A 206 -7.53 7.89 -6.68
C TYR A 206 -6.14 8.48 -6.43
N ILE A 207 -5.79 8.72 -5.16
CA ILE A 207 -4.48 9.25 -4.75
C ILE A 207 -3.37 8.20 -4.91
N SER A 208 -3.66 6.91 -4.82
CA SER A 208 -2.65 5.86 -4.92
C SER A 208 -2.27 5.50 -6.35
N SER A 209 -0.98 5.32 -6.57
CA SER A 209 -0.43 4.80 -7.84
C SER A 209 -0.47 3.27 -7.90
N ILE A 210 -0.41 2.62 -6.73
CA ILE A 210 -0.42 1.18 -6.57
C ILE A 210 -1.50 0.85 -5.56
N GLN A 211 -2.33 -0.14 -5.87
CA GLN A 211 -3.34 -0.64 -4.97
C GLN A 211 -3.14 -2.15 -4.85
N ALA A 212 -3.04 -2.63 -3.61
CA ALA A 212 -3.03 -4.04 -3.29
C ALA A 212 -4.30 -4.36 -2.48
N SER A 213 -5.07 -5.36 -2.88
CA SER A 213 -6.24 -5.85 -2.14
C SER A 213 -6.11 -7.35 -1.90
N SER A 214 -6.35 -7.78 -0.67
CA SER A 214 -6.40 -9.20 -0.32
C SER A 214 -7.82 -9.74 -0.42
N GLU A 215 -7.96 -10.88 -1.09
CA GLU A 215 -9.18 -11.68 -1.17
C GLU A 215 -8.93 -13.03 -0.47
N PRO A 216 -9.95 -13.58 0.22
CA PRO A 216 -9.83 -14.91 0.81
C PRO A 216 -9.71 -15.99 -0.28
N ILE A 217 -9.01 -17.08 0.02
CA ILE A 217 -8.94 -18.23 -0.90
C ILE A 217 -10.27 -18.98 -0.82
N THR A 218 -11.15 -18.76 -1.79
CA THR A 218 -12.32 -19.62 -2.01
C THR A 218 -11.89 -20.84 -2.82
N ARG A 219 -11.53 -21.95 -2.14
CA ARG A 219 -11.38 -23.23 -2.85
C ARG A 219 -12.78 -23.69 -3.31
N PRO A 220 -13.03 -23.88 -4.61
CA PRO A 220 -14.30 -24.44 -5.05
C PRO A 220 -14.41 -25.87 -4.51
N ILE A 221 -15.54 -26.17 -3.87
CA ILE A 221 -15.92 -27.51 -3.44
C ILE A 221 -16.24 -28.32 -4.70
N ASN A 222 -15.23 -28.73 -5.46
CA ASN A 222 -15.39 -29.70 -6.54
C ASN A 222 -15.04 -31.10 -6.00
N GLY A 223 -16.09 -31.80 -5.55
CA GLY A 223 -16.27 -33.23 -5.75
C GLY A 223 -15.37 -34.24 -5.03
N GLN A 224 -14.22 -33.88 -4.45
CA GLN A 224 -13.40 -34.86 -3.72
C GLN A 224 -13.74 -34.87 -2.23
N ARG A 225 -14.59 -35.84 -1.90
CA ARG A 225 -14.81 -36.38 -0.55
C ARG A 225 -13.47 -36.88 0.00
N ALA A 226 -12.72 -36.03 0.67
CA ALA A 226 -11.54 -36.42 1.45
C ALA A 226 -11.75 -35.97 2.90
N ASN A 227 -11.88 -36.97 3.77
CA ASN A 227 -11.93 -36.83 5.21
C ASN A 227 -10.69 -36.09 5.72
N SER A 228 -10.83 -34.80 6.01
CA SER A 228 -9.96 -34.06 6.91
C SER A 228 -10.83 -32.99 7.54
N GLU A 229 -10.77 -32.92 8.86
CA GLU A 229 -11.62 -32.12 9.74
C GLU A 229 -11.81 -30.71 9.19
N LYS A 230 -13.09 -30.29 9.11
CA LYS A 230 -13.47 -28.95 8.66
C LYS A 230 -12.90 -27.92 9.64
N LEU A 231 -11.68 -27.45 9.36
CA LEU A 231 -11.13 -26.25 10.01
C LEU A 231 -12.17 -25.13 9.81
N PRO A 232 -12.55 -24.40 10.86
CA PRO A 232 -13.52 -23.32 10.74
C PRO A 232 -13.07 -22.36 9.63
N PHE A 233 -14.02 -21.91 8.80
CA PHE A 233 -13.79 -21.02 7.65
C PHE A 233 -12.84 -19.84 7.93
N LEU A 234 -12.86 -19.35 9.19
CA LEU A 234 -11.98 -18.31 9.70
C LEU A 234 -10.49 -18.67 9.69
N GLU A 235 -10.11 -19.91 10.02
CA GLU A 235 -8.71 -20.37 10.06
C GLU A 235 -8.11 -20.56 8.67
N GLN A 236 -8.95 -20.86 7.67
CA GLN A 236 -8.50 -20.95 6.28
C GLN A 236 -8.18 -19.57 5.69
N ASN A 237 -8.98 -18.56 6.01
CA ASN A 237 -8.75 -17.16 5.62
C ASN A 237 -7.53 -16.54 6.30
N LEU A 238 -7.06 -17.12 7.41
CA LEU A 238 -5.87 -16.69 8.14
C LEU A 238 -4.58 -17.34 7.64
N ARG A 239 -4.65 -18.43 6.86
CA ARG A 239 -3.47 -19.15 6.36
C ARG A 239 -2.92 -18.60 5.04
N GLY A 240 -3.75 -17.90 4.27
CA GLY A 240 -3.35 -17.38 2.96
C GLY A 240 -4.51 -16.72 2.22
N GLY A 241 -4.16 -15.97 1.19
CA GLY A 241 -5.08 -15.17 0.40
C GLY A 241 -4.66 -15.10 -1.06
N LYS A 242 -5.52 -14.51 -1.88
CA LYS A 242 -5.14 -14.01 -3.20
C LYS A 242 -4.93 -12.51 -3.08
N ILE A 243 -3.78 -12.01 -3.53
CA ILE A 243 -3.50 -10.58 -3.58
C ILE A 243 -3.70 -10.09 -5.02
N HIS A 244 -4.61 -9.14 -5.18
CA HIS A 244 -4.80 -8.41 -6.42
C HIS A 244 -4.05 -7.10 -6.35
N ILE A 245 -3.21 -6.85 -7.34
CA ILE A 245 -2.36 -5.67 -7.37
C ILE A 245 -2.62 -4.91 -8.67
N ARG A 246 -2.96 -3.63 -8.51
CA ARG A 246 -3.30 -2.71 -9.58
C ARG A 246 -2.24 -1.60 -9.65
N PHE A 247 -1.50 -1.55 -10.75
CA PHE A 247 -0.53 -0.50 -11.05
C PHE A 247 -1.13 0.52 -12.01
N LYS A 248 -1.26 1.77 -11.57
CA LYS A 248 -1.70 2.89 -12.39
C LYS A 248 -0.49 3.59 -13.00
N ARG A 249 -0.41 3.61 -14.32
CA ARG A 249 0.62 4.37 -15.06
C ARG A 249 0.11 5.77 -15.38
N ARG A 250 1.05 6.67 -15.66
CA ARG A 250 0.75 8.08 -15.97
C ARG A 250 -0.04 8.28 -17.26
N ASN A 251 0.10 7.36 -18.21
CA ASN A 251 -0.68 7.37 -19.45
C ASN A 251 -2.12 6.83 -19.26
N GLY A 252 -2.60 6.73 -18.02
CA GLY A 252 -3.90 6.18 -17.69
C GLY A 252 -4.00 4.65 -17.79
N ARG A 253 -2.96 3.96 -18.31
CA ARG A 253 -2.99 2.49 -18.42
C ARG A 253 -2.89 1.87 -17.03
N VAL A 254 -3.82 0.97 -16.74
CA VAL A 254 -3.84 0.21 -15.49
C VAL A 254 -3.41 -1.23 -15.79
N ARG A 255 -2.40 -1.72 -15.07
CA ARG A 255 -2.01 -3.13 -15.10
C ARG A 255 -2.52 -3.83 -13.85
N LEU A 256 -3.42 -4.79 -14.02
CA LEU A 256 -3.84 -5.70 -12.98
C LEU A 256 -2.99 -6.96 -13.06
N MET A 257 -2.46 -7.42 -11.94
CA MET A 257 -1.95 -8.78 -11.86
C MET A 257 -2.23 -9.32 -10.44
N SER A 258 -2.22 -10.64 -10.31
CA SER A 258 -2.71 -11.31 -9.11
C SER A 258 -1.72 -12.40 -8.70
N GLU A 259 -1.54 -12.59 -7.39
CA GLU A 259 -0.73 -13.68 -6.83
C GLU A 259 -1.48 -14.35 -5.69
N GLU A 260 -1.18 -15.62 -5.44
CA GLU A 260 -1.58 -16.27 -4.20
C GLU A 260 -0.47 -16.08 -3.17
N PHE A 261 -0.83 -15.99 -1.90
CA PHE A 261 0.13 -15.91 -0.83
C PHE A 261 -0.29 -16.78 0.34
N CYS A 262 0.69 -17.42 0.97
CA CYS A 262 0.52 -18.23 2.16
C CYS A 262 1.40 -17.69 3.28
N ILE A 263 0.89 -17.78 4.51
CA ILE A 263 1.60 -17.35 5.70
C ILE A 263 2.35 -18.56 6.25
N GLU A 264 3.68 -18.46 6.26
CA GLU A 264 4.59 -19.45 6.83
C GLU A 264 5.22 -18.89 8.13
N GLN A 265 5.80 -19.76 8.95
CA GLN A 265 6.47 -19.36 10.21
C GLN A 265 7.63 -18.38 9.98
N SER A 266 8.23 -18.38 8.79
CA SER A 266 9.34 -17.50 8.40
C SER A 266 8.90 -16.18 7.74
N GLY A 267 7.63 -16.06 7.32
CA GLY A 267 7.10 -14.89 6.63
C GLY A 267 6.00 -15.21 5.62
N ILE A 268 5.78 -14.30 4.66
CA ILE A 268 4.79 -14.48 3.59
C ILE A 268 5.49 -15.04 2.37
N LYS A 269 4.96 -16.16 1.84
CA LYS A 269 5.41 -16.75 0.58
C LYS A 269 4.38 -16.45 -0.50
N PHE A 270 4.84 -15.88 -1.61
CA PHE A 270 4.01 -15.58 -2.78
C PHE A 270 4.20 -16.65 -3.84
N THR A 271 3.11 -17.18 -4.37
CA THR A 271 3.07 -18.13 -5.48
C THR A 271 2.27 -17.53 -6.65
N PRO A 272 2.77 -17.60 -7.88
CA PRO A 272 1.97 -17.19 -9.04
C PRO A 272 0.75 -18.11 -9.14
N ILE A 273 -0.40 -17.54 -9.50
CA ILE A 273 -1.63 -18.31 -9.75
C ILE A 273 -1.35 -19.22 -10.95
N SER A 274 -1.63 -20.52 -10.82
CA SER A 274 -1.46 -21.45 -11.95
C SER A 274 -2.40 -21.04 -13.10
N SER A 275 -1.91 -21.14 -14.33
CA SER A 275 -2.56 -20.56 -15.53
C SER A 275 -3.94 -21.14 -15.86
N GLU A 276 -4.39 -22.20 -15.19
CA GLU A 276 -5.70 -22.80 -15.42
C GLU A 276 -6.84 -21.84 -15.06
N ALA A 277 -6.70 -21.03 -13.99
CA ALA A 277 -7.71 -20.05 -13.61
C ALA A 277 -7.71 -18.80 -14.51
N GLU A 278 -6.55 -18.40 -15.05
CA GLU A 278 -6.47 -17.32 -16.06
C GLU A 278 -7.04 -17.74 -17.41
N MET A 279 -6.93 -19.02 -17.80
CA MET A 279 -7.57 -19.54 -19.02
C MET A 279 -9.10 -19.47 -18.95
N ILE A 280 -9.69 -19.70 -17.78
CA ILE A 280 -11.14 -19.60 -17.58
C ILE A 280 -11.59 -18.13 -17.60
N ALA A 281 -10.81 -17.20 -17.05
CA ALA A 281 -11.14 -15.77 -17.08
C ALA A 281 -10.96 -15.14 -18.48
N GLN A 282 -9.96 -15.58 -19.25
CA GLN A 282 -9.75 -15.13 -20.64
C GLN A 282 -10.77 -15.74 -21.62
N SER A 283 -11.42 -16.86 -21.29
CA SER A 283 -12.52 -17.42 -22.10
C SER A 283 -13.85 -16.68 -21.88
N LEU A 284 -14.00 -15.96 -20.76
CA LEU A 284 -15.19 -15.19 -20.40
C LEU A 284 -15.24 -13.78 -21.01
N VAL A 285 -14.13 -13.29 -21.56
CA VAL A 285 -14.17 -12.11 -22.43
C VAL A 285 -14.56 -12.63 -23.82
N PRO A 286 -15.75 -12.30 -24.37
CA PRO A 286 -16.04 -12.68 -25.74
C PRO A 286 -14.97 -12.02 -26.60
N LYS A 287 -14.08 -12.83 -27.19
CA LYS A 287 -13.26 -12.40 -28.31
C LYS A 287 -14.22 -12.16 -29.46
N VAL A 288 -14.84 -10.97 -29.48
CA VAL A 288 -15.57 -10.48 -30.64
C VAL A 288 -14.50 -10.16 -31.68
N GLN A 289 -14.01 -11.19 -32.35
CA GLN A 289 -13.38 -11.03 -33.64
C GLN A 289 -14.52 -10.64 -34.58
N PHE A 290 -14.63 -9.35 -34.89
CA PHE A 290 -15.46 -8.89 -35.98
C PHE A 290 -14.86 -9.41 -37.28
N ASN A 291 -15.12 -10.67 -37.61
CA ASN A 291 -14.89 -11.20 -38.95
C ASN A 291 -16.01 -10.64 -39.84
N LEU A 292 -15.88 -9.36 -40.19
CA LEU A 292 -16.74 -8.75 -41.19
C LEU A 292 -16.25 -9.25 -42.56
N GLU A 293 -16.83 -10.34 -43.03
CA GLU A 293 -16.73 -10.72 -44.43
C GLU A 293 -17.55 -9.73 -45.25
N LEU A 294 -16.90 -8.66 -45.70
CA LEU A 294 -17.51 -7.67 -46.59
C LEU A 294 -17.92 -8.36 -47.89
N SER A 295 -19.18 -8.20 -48.28
CA SER A 295 -19.66 -8.59 -49.61
C SER A 295 -18.92 -7.79 -50.69
N GLU A 296 -18.91 -8.30 -51.93
CA GLU A 296 -18.28 -7.59 -53.06
C GLU A 296 -18.84 -6.18 -53.25
N LYS A 297 -20.12 -5.97 -52.95
CA LYS A 297 -20.77 -4.66 -53.01
C LYS A 297 -20.17 -3.71 -51.97
N GLU A 298 -20.01 -4.15 -50.73
CA GLU A 298 -19.45 -3.33 -49.65
C GLU A 298 -17.96 -3.05 -49.83
N ARG A 299 -17.20 -3.96 -50.45
CA ARG A 299 -15.81 -3.70 -50.86
C ARG A 299 -15.73 -2.60 -51.91
N ASN A 300 -16.60 -2.65 -52.91
CA ASN A 300 -16.66 -1.64 -53.97
C ASN A 300 -17.09 -0.27 -53.43
N ASP A 301 -18.03 -0.25 -52.49
CA ASP A 301 -18.47 1.00 -51.86
C ASP A 301 -17.37 1.58 -50.96
N ARG A 302 -16.67 0.76 -50.18
CA ARG A 302 -15.52 1.19 -49.37
C ARG A 302 -14.39 1.79 -50.23
N ALA A 303 -14.09 1.20 -51.39
CA ALA A 303 -13.08 1.72 -52.31
C ALA A 303 -13.44 3.10 -52.90
N LYS A 304 -14.72 3.47 -52.91
CA LYS A 304 -15.20 4.78 -53.38
C LYS A 304 -15.28 5.82 -52.26
N VAL A 305 -15.11 5.42 -51.00
CA VAL A 305 -15.06 6.36 -49.88
C VAL A 305 -13.69 7.01 -49.84
N VAL A 306 -13.61 8.25 -50.32
CA VAL A 306 -12.43 9.11 -50.15
C VAL A 306 -12.44 9.61 -48.70
N LEU A 307 -11.55 9.06 -47.88
CA LEU A 307 -11.35 9.56 -46.53
C LEU A 307 -10.49 10.84 -46.58
N PRO A 308 -10.85 11.89 -45.83
CA PRO A 308 -10.14 13.17 -45.86
C PRO A 308 -8.70 13.13 -45.31
N PHE A 309 -8.23 11.99 -44.81
CA PHE A 309 -6.87 11.80 -44.30
C PHE A 309 -6.32 10.43 -44.71
N GLU A 310 -5.35 10.41 -45.62
CA GLU A 310 -4.58 9.21 -45.93
C GLU A 310 -3.73 8.82 -44.71
N HIS A 311 -3.89 7.58 -44.23
CA HIS A 311 -2.91 6.99 -43.32
C HIS A 311 -1.63 6.73 -44.13
N GLN A 312 -0.58 7.54 -43.91
CA GLN A 312 0.76 7.20 -44.36
C GLN A 312 1.24 5.95 -43.62
N GLY A 313 0.99 4.79 -44.20
CA GLY A 313 1.51 3.50 -43.77
C GLY A 313 2.60 3.03 -44.72
N MET A 314 3.85 3.12 -44.25
CA MET A 314 5.07 2.45 -44.71
C MET A 314 4.95 1.59 -45.98
N ASP A 315 5.51 2.10 -47.08
CA ASP A 315 6.06 1.26 -48.14
C ASP A 315 7.26 0.49 -47.55
N ALA A 316 7.09 -0.82 -47.39
CA ALA A 316 8.19 -1.75 -47.17
C ALA A 316 8.52 -2.41 -48.51
N LEU A 317 9.66 -2.01 -49.08
CA LEU A 317 10.52 -2.83 -49.93
C LEU A 317 11.97 -2.60 -49.50
#